data_AF-A0A968XLT0-F1
#
_entry.id   AF-A0A968XLT0-F1
#
_cell.length_a   1.000
_cell.length_b   1.000
_cell.length_c   1.000
_cell.angle_alpha   90.00
_cell.angle_beta   90.00
_cell.angle_gamma   90.00
#
_symmetry.space_group_name_H-M   'P 1'
#
loop_
_entity.id
_entity.type
_entity.pdbx_description
1 polymer ?
#
loop_
_entity_poly.entity_id
_entity_poly.type
_entity_poly.pdbx_seq_one_letter_code
_entity_poly.pdbx_strand_id
1 'polypeptide(L)'
;MPVESVATIEPAFAISNYKISDEDLPTFTDMKFEHINELQLDHPGANDLQYRERRDYIAKCAKKFRETGVITDVEYNSREQRVWRYVAEELEELQQKYASPFYLRAKKDLGITTERIPQLSEMNRRLKELTGFRLAPIEGLVETRGF
;
A
#
# COMPACT_ATOMS: atom_id res chain seq x y z
N MET A 1 7.56 36.71 15.48
CA MET A 1 8.03 35.31 15.49
C MET A 1 8.27 34.93 14.04
N PRO A 2 9.53 34.77 13.58
CA PRO A 2 9.77 34.40 12.19
C PRO A 2 9.44 32.91 12.00
N VAL A 3 8.70 32.63 10.93
CA VAL A 3 8.28 31.30 10.50
C VAL A 3 9.49 30.64 9.83
N GLU A 4 9.99 29.54 10.37
CA GLU A 4 11.05 28.76 9.72
C GLU A 4 10.51 28.15 8.43
N SER A 5 11.10 28.61 7.32
CA SER A 5 10.94 28.06 5.98
C SER A 5 11.46 26.62 5.97
N VAL A 6 10.60 25.66 5.63
CA VAL A 6 11.00 24.27 5.42
C VAL A 6 11.88 24.25 4.17
N ALA A 7 13.19 24.06 4.36
CA ALA A 7 14.12 23.84 3.27
C ALA A 7 13.73 22.54 2.54
N THR A 8 13.25 22.70 1.31
CA THR A 8 13.19 21.63 0.31
C THR A 8 14.59 21.07 0.15
N ILE A 9 14.82 19.83 0.59
CA ILE A 9 16.06 19.12 0.30
C ILE A 9 15.98 18.73 -1.17
N GLU A 10 16.50 19.58 -2.05
CA GLU A 10 16.66 19.22 -3.45
C GLU A 10 17.72 18.12 -3.58
N PRO A 11 17.44 17.03 -4.31
CA PRO A 11 18.42 15.99 -4.52
C PRO A 11 19.63 16.55 -5.29
N ALA A 12 20.84 16.16 -4.87
CA ALA A 12 22.10 16.69 -5.38
C ALA A 12 22.38 16.45 -6.89
N PHE A 13 21.52 15.68 -7.57
CA PHE A 13 21.56 15.48 -9.01
C PHE A 13 20.14 15.42 -9.59
N ALA A 14 19.83 16.34 -10.50
CA ALA A 14 18.66 16.22 -11.35
C ALA A 14 18.96 15.19 -12.46
N ILE A 15 18.29 14.03 -12.43
CA ILE A 15 18.32 13.06 -13.53
C ILE A 15 17.42 13.59 -14.65
N SER A 16 17.90 14.60 -15.37
CA SER A 16 17.15 15.32 -16.41
C SER A 16 16.83 14.47 -17.64
N ASN A 17 17.50 13.32 -17.80
CA ASN A 17 17.37 12.39 -18.91
C ASN A 17 16.47 11.18 -18.61
N TYR A 18 15.88 11.08 -17.42
CA TYR A 18 15.01 9.96 -17.07
C TYR A 18 13.60 10.46 -16.80
N LYS A 19 12.77 10.47 -17.85
CA LYS A 19 11.33 10.70 -17.76
C LYS A 19 10.64 9.40 -18.15
N ILE A 20 10.20 8.63 -17.15
CA ILE A 20 9.26 7.53 -17.39
C ILE A 20 7.89 8.17 -17.58
N SER A 21 7.30 7.99 -18.76
CA SER A 21 5.89 8.28 -19.01
C SER A 21 5.03 7.09 -18.58
N ASP A 22 3.72 7.29 -18.38
CA ASP A 22 2.81 6.21 -18.03
C ASP A 22 2.77 5.09 -19.10
N GLU A 23 3.16 5.42 -20.34
CA GLU A 23 3.23 4.51 -21.49
C GLU A 23 4.48 3.63 -21.50
N ASP A 24 5.55 4.03 -20.79
CA ASP A 24 6.81 3.30 -20.72
C ASP A 24 6.80 2.17 -19.66
N LEU A 25 5.73 2.06 -18.87
CA LEU A 25 5.66 1.04 -17.81
C LEU A 25 5.24 -0.30 -18.41
N PRO A 26 5.87 -1.40 -17.97
CA PRO A 26 5.41 -2.73 -18.35
C PRO A 26 3.97 -2.92 -17.88
N THR A 27 3.17 -3.58 -18.71
CA THR A 27 1.83 -3.99 -18.32
C THR A 27 1.92 -5.01 -17.19
N PHE A 28 1.10 -4.87 -16.15
CA PHE A 28 1.07 -5.77 -14.99
C PHE A 28 0.66 -7.24 -15.32
N THR A 29 0.37 -7.53 -16.59
CA THR A 29 -0.06 -8.82 -17.13
C THR A 29 1.02 -9.90 -17.12
N ASP A 30 2.31 -9.54 -17.15
CA ASP A 30 3.41 -10.50 -17.36
C ASP A 30 4.08 -11.00 -16.05
N MET A 31 3.57 -10.60 -14.88
CA MET A 31 4.12 -11.00 -13.58
C MET A 31 3.62 -12.39 -13.15
N LYS A 32 4.55 -13.27 -12.75
CA LYS A 32 4.25 -14.58 -12.15
C LYS A 32 4.10 -14.44 -10.64
N PHE A 33 3.06 -15.07 -10.10
CA PHE A 33 2.71 -15.03 -8.68
C PHE A 33 2.60 -16.45 -8.14
N GLU A 34 3.13 -16.69 -6.96
CA GLU A 34 3.05 -17.98 -6.25
C GLU A 34 2.15 -17.84 -5.01
N HIS A 35 1.49 -18.93 -4.61
CA HIS A 35 0.73 -19.02 -3.35
C HIS A 35 -0.35 -17.94 -3.13
N ILE A 36 -0.95 -17.45 -4.22
CA ILE A 36 -2.02 -16.44 -4.18
C ILE A 36 -3.18 -16.83 -3.25
N ASN A 37 -3.49 -18.13 -3.12
CA ASN A 37 -4.70 -18.59 -2.43
C ASN A 37 -4.49 -19.47 -1.19
N GLU A 38 -3.25 -19.73 -0.79
CA GLU A 38 -2.98 -20.78 0.20
C GLU A 38 -2.74 -20.20 1.58
N LEU A 39 -3.73 -20.36 2.45
CA LEU A 39 -3.50 -20.27 3.89
C LEU A 39 -2.93 -21.60 4.37
N GLN A 40 -1.80 -21.55 5.06
CA GLN A 40 -1.27 -22.69 5.78
C GLN A 40 -2.32 -23.17 6.80
N LEU A 41 -2.36 -24.47 7.12
CA LEU A 41 -3.37 -25.08 8.00
C LEU A 41 -3.39 -24.48 9.41
N ASP A 42 -2.26 -23.94 9.88
CA ASP A 42 -2.09 -23.27 11.17
C ASP A 42 -2.55 -21.79 11.16
N HIS A 43 -2.88 -21.23 9.99
CA HIS A 43 -3.40 -19.88 9.90
C HIS A 43 -4.77 -19.79 10.59
N PRO A 44 -5.01 -18.81 11.49
CA PRO A 44 -6.25 -18.74 12.28
C PRO A 44 -7.52 -18.63 11.42
N GLY A 45 -7.40 -18.07 10.22
CA GLY A 45 -8.48 -17.99 9.24
C GLY A 45 -8.61 -19.17 8.26
N ALA A 46 -7.76 -20.20 8.35
CA ALA A 46 -7.74 -21.30 7.36
C ALA A 46 -9.06 -22.09 7.32
N ASN A 47 -9.71 -22.26 8.48
CA ASN A 47 -10.99 -22.95 8.61
C ASN A 47 -12.18 -22.00 8.80
N ASP A 48 -11.98 -20.68 8.76
CA ASP A 48 -13.05 -19.68 8.84
C ASP A 48 -13.57 -19.37 7.44
N LEU A 49 -14.76 -19.89 7.12
CA LEU A 49 -15.38 -19.72 5.80
C LEU A 49 -15.64 -18.24 5.46
N GLN A 50 -16.08 -17.43 6.43
CA GLN A 50 -16.36 -16.01 6.20
C GLN A 50 -15.06 -15.24 5.92
N TYR A 51 -13.99 -15.59 6.64
CA TYR A 51 -12.67 -15.02 6.39
C TYR A 51 -12.16 -15.38 4.98
N ARG A 52 -12.34 -16.62 4.55
CA ARG A 52 -11.93 -17.07 3.21
C ARG A 52 -12.71 -16.36 2.11
N GLU A 53 -14.03 -16.29 2.21
CA GLU A 53 -14.87 -15.56 1.25
C GLU A 53 -14.45 -14.08 1.17
N ARG A 54 -14.13 -13.48 2.31
CA ARG A 54 -13.67 -12.09 2.37
C ARG A 54 -12.30 -11.90 1.70
N ARG A 55 -11.37 -12.81 1.92
CA ARG A 55 -10.05 -12.82 1.26
C ARG A 55 -10.19 -12.99 -0.26
N ASP A 56 -11.05 -13.88 -0.71
CA ASP A 56 -11.33 -14.10 -2.14
C ASP A 56 -11.92 -12.86 -2.80
N TYR A 57 -12.79 -12.11 -2.09
CA TYR A 57 -13.29 -10.83 -2.58
C TYR A 57 -12.17 -9.80 -2.80
N ILE A 58 -11.28 -9.62 -1.82
CA ILE A 58 -10.16 -8.66 -1.94
C ILE A 58 -9.20 -9.08 -3.06
N ALA A 59 -8.91 -10.38 -3.18
CA ALA A 59 -8.09 -10.92 -4.27
C ALA A 59 -8.72 -10.67 -5.65
N LYS A 60 -10.05 -10.77 -5.80
CA LYS A 60 -10.74 -10.41 -7.05
C LYS A 60 -10.56 -8.95 -7.43
N CYS A 61 -10.52 -8.02 -6.47
CA CYS A 61 -10.24 -6.61 -6.73
C CYS A 61 -8.83 -6.40 -7.31
N ALA A 62 -7.82 -7.10 -6.76
CA ALA A 62 -6.45 -7.06 -7.30
C ALA A 62 -6.36 -7.69 -8.70
N LYS A 63 -7.06 -8.81 -8.95
CA LYS A 63 -7.14 -9.41 -10.29
C LYS A 63 -7.72 -8.45 -11.32
N LYS A 64 -8.81 -7.76 -10.96
CA LYS A 64 -9.43 -6.76 -11.83
C LYS A 64 -8.48 -5.61 -12.17
N PHE A 65 -7.63 -5.18 -11.23
CA PHE A 65 -6.59 -4.19 -11.53
C PHE A 65 -5.62 -4.70 -12.61
N ARG A 66 -5.20 -5.97 -12.58
CA ARG A 66 -4.33 -6.51 -13.64
C ARG A 66 -4.97 -6.48 -15.02
N GLU A 67 -6.28 -6.72 -15.08
CA GLU A 67 -7.04 -6.73 -16.33
C GLU A 67 -7.35 -5.31 -16.85
N THR A 68 -7.48 -4.32 -15.96
CA THR A 68 -8.02 -2.99 -16.30
C THR A 68 -7.06 -1.81 -16.06
N GLY A 69 -6.00 -2.01 -15.28
CA GLY A 69 -5.12 -0.96 -14.76
C GLY A 69 -5.75 -0.06 -13.69
N VAL A 70 -6.99 -0.32 -13.26
CA VAL A 70 -7.74 0.55 -12.34
C VAL A 70 -7.82 -0.05 -10.95
N ILE A 71 -7.34 0.69 -9.94
CA ILE A 71 -7.42 0.28 -8.53
C ILE A 71 -8.87 0.44 -8.07
N THR A 72 -9.44 -0.64 -7.56
CA THR A 72 -10.80 -0.64 -7.00
C THR A 72 -10.74 -0.48 -5.49
N ASP A 73 -11.49 0.47 -4.95
CA ASP A 73 -11.61 0.68 -3.51
C ASP A 73 -12.35 -0.50 -2.85
N VAL A 74 -11.89 -0.85 -1.65
CA VAL A 74 -12.44 -1.97 -0.87
C VAL A 74 -13.36 -1.41 0.21
N GLU A 75 -14.59 -1.88 0.25
CA GLU A 75 -15.52 -1.55 1.33
C GLU A 75 -15.16 -2.37 2.59
N TYR A 76 -14.25 -1.85 3.41
CA TYR A 76 -13.87 -2.49 4.67
C TYR A 76 -15.00 -2.45 5.69
N ASN A 77 -15.33 -3.60 6.25
CA ASN A 77 -16.39 -3.72 7.23
C ASN A 77 -15.97 -3.19 8.61
N SER A 78 -16.94 -3.03 9.52
CA SER A 78 -16.68 -2.47 10.84
C SER A 78 -15.70 -3.30 11.69
N ARG A 79 -15.64 -4.62 11.50
CA ARG A 79 -14.69 -5.49 12.19
C ARG A 79 -13.27 -5.27 11.69
N GLU A 80 -13.08 -5.18 10.37
CA GLU A 80 -11.78 -4.88 9.76
C GLU A 80 -11.27 -3.51 10.18
N GLN A 81 -12.14 -2.49 10.17
CA GLN A 81 -11.78 -1.15 10.64
C GLN A 81 -11.41 -1.12 12.13
N ARG A 82 -12.07 -1.93 12.97
CA ARG A 82 -11.71 -2.08 14.39
C ARG A 82 -10.33 -2.72 14.56
N VAL A 83 -10.03 -3.77 13.80
CA VAL A 83 -8.72 -4.44 13.84
C VAL A 83 -7.62 -3.47 13.40
N TRP A 84 -7.85 -2.69 12.35
CA TRP A 84 -6.93 -1.65 11.91
C TRP A 84 -6.66 -0.64 13.02
N ARG A 85 -7.69 -0.03 13.62
CA ARG A 85 -7.54 0.96 14.69
C ARG A 85 -6.67 0.41 15.82
N TYR A 86 -7.02 -0.78 16.31
CA TYR A 86 -6.27 -1.44 17.38
C TYR A 86 -4.79 -1.59 17.04
N VAL A 87 -4.46 -2.17 15.88
CA VAL A 87 -3.05 -2.38 15.50
C VAL A 87 -2.34 -1.06 15.23
N ALA A 88 -3.01 -0.10 14.59
CA ALA A 88 -2.42 1.18 14.24
C ALA A 88 -2.13 2.04 15.47
N GLU A 89 -3.00 2.00 16.49
CA GLU A 89 -2.81 2.68 17.78
C GLU A 89 -1.62 2.10 18.54
N GLU A 90 -1.55 0.77 18.69
CA GLU A 90 -0.43 0.09 19.35
C GLU A 90 0.91 0.38 18.64
N LEU A 91 0.90 0.42 17.31
CA LEU A 91 2.09 0.73 16.52
C LEU A 91 2.44 2.22 16.55
N GLU A 92 1.50 3.14 16.73
CA GLU A 92 1.76 4.59 16.77
C GLU A 92 2.75 4.92 17.89
N GLU A 93 2.51 4.41 19.10
CA GLU A 93 3.39 4.65 20.25
C GLU A 93 4.82 4.12 20.01
N LEU A 94 4.93 2.92 19.44
CA LEU A 94 6.21 2.31 19.10
C LEU A 94 6.94 3.07 17.99
N GLN A 95 6.20 3.53 16.98
CA GLN A 95 6.78 4.27 15.86
C GLN A 95 7.34 5.61 16.31
N GLN A 96 6.66 6.34 17.22
CA GLN A 96 7.19 7.59 17.76
C GLN A 96 8.52 7.40 18.50
N LYS A 97 8.73 6.24 19.13
CA LYS A 97 9.94 5.94 19.90
C LYS A 97 11.08 5.35 19.06
N TYR A 98 10.75 4.54 18.05
CA TYR A 98 11.72 3.67 17.38
C TYR A 98 11.84 3.90 15.87
N ALA A 99 10.86 4.52 15.22
CA ALA A 99 10.93 4.74 13.78
C ALA A 99 11.85 5.92 13.42
N SER A 100 12.39 5.89 12.21
CA SER A 100 13.20 7.01 11.72
C SER A 100 12.33 8.25 11.50
N PRO A 101 12.88 9.47 11.65
CA PRO A 101 12.15 10.70 11.36
C PRO A 101 11.61 10.77 9.93
N PHE A 102 12.30 10.14 8.97
CA PHE A 102 11.85 10.03 7.59
C PHE A 102 10.56 9.22 7.48
N TYR A 103 10.46 8.08 8.18
CA TYR A 103 9.26 7.27 8.20
C TYR A 103 8.06 8.04 8.79
N LEU A 104 8.25 8.72 9.92
CA LEU A 104 7.18 9.48 10.57
C LEU A 104 6.65 10.61 9.69
N ARG A 105 7.56 11.31 8.98
CA ARG A 105 7.18 12.33 8.00
C ARG A 105 6.41 11.74 6.83
N ALA A 106 6.93 10.66 6.22
CA ALA A 106 6.27 10.00 5.10
C ALA A 106 4.88 9.47 5.47
N LYS A 107 4.72 8.86 6.65
CA LYS A 107 3.42 8.40 7.17
C LYS A 107 2.40 9.55 7.25
N LYS A 108 2.84 10.70 7.77
CA LYS A 108 2.02 11.92 7.86
C LYS A 108 1.65 12.47 6.49
N ASP A 109 2.60 12.58 5.58
CA ASP A 109 2.39 13.15 4.24
C ASP A 109 1.47 12.26 3.40
N LEU A 110 1.62 10.93 3.53
CA LEU A 110 0.69 9.95 2.96
C LEU A 110 -0.69 9.96 3.64
N GLY A 111 -0.85 10.64 4.78
CA GLY A 111 -2.12 10.75 5.51
C GLY A 111 -2.61 9.44 6.10
N ILE A 112 -1.69 8.55 6.47
CA ILE A 112 -2.01 7.29 7.13
C ILE A 112 -2.35 7.61 8.58
N THR A 113 -3.60 7.37 8.96
CA THR A 113 -4.12 7.61 10.32
C THR A 113 -4.50 6.30 11.00
N THR A 114 -4.72 6.35 12.30
CA THR A 114 -5.23 5.22 13.08
C THR A 114 -6.71 4.95 12.81
N GLU A 115 -7.50 5.97 12.45
CA GLU A 115 -8.98 5.92 12.41
C GLU A 115 -9.59 4.93 11.40
N ARG A 116 -9.01 4.85 10.21
CA ARG A 116 -9.51 4.02 9.11
C ARG A 116 -8.39 3.42 8.27
N ILE A 117 -8.67 2.26 7.69
CA ILE A 117 -7.83 1.65 6.67
C ILE A 117 -7.74 2.63 5.47
N PRO A 118 -6.53 3.02 5.03
CA PRO A 118 -6.36 3.85 3.85
C PRO A 118 -6.72 3.06 2.59
N GLN A 119 -7.38 3.70 1.62
CA GLN A 119 -7.63 3.08 0.33
C GLN A 119 -6.35 3.09 -0.51
N LEU A 120 -6.12 2.02 -1.26
CA LEU A 120 -4.93 1.92 -2.09
C LEU A 120 -4.93 2.97 -3.21
N SER A 121 -6.11 3.34 -3.74
CA SER A 121 -6.25 4.41 -4.74
C SER A 121 -5.77 5.76 -4.21
N GLU A 122 -6.15 6.10 -2.97
CA GLU A 122 -5.74 7.31 -2.26
C GLU A 122 -4.23 7.32 -2.03
N MET A 123 -3.69 6.20 -1.52
CA MET A 123 -2.25 6.06 -1.28
C MET A 123 -1.45 6.13 -2.58
N ASN A 124 -1.93 5.49 -3.65
CA ASN A 124 -1.30 5.52 -4.96
C ASN A 124 -1.22 6.94 -5.51
N ARG A 125 -2.31 7.72 -5.39
CA ARG A 125 -2.34 9.13 -5.81
C ARG A 125 -1.32 9.96 -5.04
N ARG A 126 -1.35 9.90 -3.70
CA ARG A 126 -0.43 10.68 -2.85
C ARG A 126 1.04 10.28 -3.09
N LEU A 127 1.31 8.99 -3.24
CA LEU A 127 2.66 8.49 -3.51
C LEU A 127 3.16 8.98 -4.88
N LYS A 128 2.32 8.95 -5.91
CA LYS A 128 2.66 9.47 -7.24
C LYS A 128 2.98 10.96 -7.18
N GLU A 129 2.19 11.74 -6.44
CA GLU A 129 2.39 13.18 -6.25
C GLU A 129 3.68 13.50 -5.47
N LEU A 130 4.01 12.72 -4.43
CA LEU A 130 5.16 12.97 -3.55
C LEU A 130 6.49 12.48 -4.12
N THR A 131 6.50 11.35 -4.83
CA THR A 131 7.75 10.65 -5.20
C THR A 131 7.77 10.12 -6.63
N GLY A 132 6.65 10.17 -7.36
CA GLY A 132 6.50 9.51 -8.67
C GLY A 132 6.31 7.99 -8.61
N PHE A 133 6.38 7.38 -7.41
CA PHE A 133 6.10 5.95 -7.25
C PHE A 133 4.61 5.66 -7.36
N ARG A 134 4.29 4.42 -7.75
CA ARG A 134 2.92 3.91 -7.82
C ARG A 134 2.79 2.59 -7.09
N LEU A 135 1.58 2.30 -6.67
CA LEU A 135 1.17 1.06 -6.04
C LEU A 135 0.39 0.21 -7.03
N ALA A 136 0.64 -1.09 -7.00
CA ALA A 136 -0.09 -2.09 -7.75
C ALA A 136 -0.69 -3.10 -6.75
N PRO A 137 -2.02 -3.26 -6.67
CA PRO A 137 -2.61 -4.32 -5.85
C PRO A 137 -2.26 -5.70 -6.44
N ILE A 138 -1.91 -6.62 -5.55
CA ILE A 138 -1.54 -8.00 -5.86
C ILE A 138 -2.40 -8.95 -5.01
N GLU A 139 -2.70 -10.15 -5.51
CA GLU A 139 -3.57 -11.08 -4.79
C GLU A 139 -2.88 -11.81 -3.62
N GLY A 140 -1.55 -11.78 -3.56
CA GLY A 140 -0.77 -12.53 -2.59
C GLY A 140 0.72 -12.26 -2.72
N LEU A 141 1.56 -13.27 -2.50
CA LEU A 141 3.01 -13.14 -2.63
C LEU A 141 3.42 -13.15 -4.11
N VAL A 142 4.42 -12.35 -4.45
CA VAL A 142 5.05 -12.34 -5.78
C VAL A 142 6.39 -13.06 -5.67
N GLU A 143 6.80 -13.77 -6.73
CA GLU A 143 8.17 -14.27 -6.82
C GLU A 143 9.17 -13.11 -6.65
N THR A 144 10.34 -13.37 -6.06
CA THR A 144 11.37 -12.34 -5.81
C THR A 144 11.78 -11.56 -7.06
N ARG A 145 11.70 -12.18 -8.26
CA ARG A 145 12.00 -11.50 -9.52
C ARG A 145 10.88 -10.57 -9.97
N GLY A 146 9.63 -10.88 -9.60
CA GLY A 146 8.46 -10.08 -9.94
C GLY A 146 8.20 -8.91 -8.98
N PHE A 147 8.77 -8.96 -7.77
CA PHE A 147 8.78 -7.85 -6.81
C PHE A 147 9.93 -6.88 -7.08
#